data_AF-A0A3L7SYV8-F1
#
_entry.id   AF-A0A3L7SYV8-F1
#
_cell.length_a   1.000
_cell.length_b   1.000
_cell.length_c   1.000
_cell.angle_alpha   90.00
_cell.angle_beta   90.00
_cell.angle_gamma   90.00
#
_symmetry.space_group_name_H-M   'P 1'
#
loop_
_entity.id
_entity.type
_entity.pdbx_description
1 polymer ?
#
loop_
_entity_poly.entity_id
_entity_poly.type
_entity_poly.pdbx_seq_one_letter_code
_entity_poly.pdbx_strand_id
1 'polypeptide(L)'
;MNKLVRSFTFRGLPIFVAVFVAFGVGSATRADIGFAQAVATARLVYPNQTLVALERDIGDPTLYATGSVSSDATLLYGLGIHAVNGAVIAATVESVKPPEDAMMLDVLARMPLVTIDFAQALTRARAFTGRSDLLVADISLASELFMLFYDLRYTDGVRLMVDAITGQVVPVVETSTSANSISPLAFSLATDRAMTIAGPEWHPIMATTAVTQGGLAIGTTLLNVQTGHLKQVDALGKLVDVIEFTPIGHLALVSEAIRGQFANVVVSPQQFIANVSTAYPGGRISGYGLSSKLTIGVLQTNWSALVLTALNQPLEYTISATAPIDSSIGFATVPVTFKPGDFNRDGHVYGDDLAELLAMYGQPYPPYDLNQDGFAQGEDLAILLSNWG
;
A
#
# COMPACT_ATOMS: atom_id res chain seq x y z
N MET A 1 -19.61 -5.32 -5.27
CA MET A 1 -19.66 -4.01 -4.57
C MET A 1 -18.20 -3.65 -4.33
N ASN A 2 -17.68 -2.75 -5.17
CA ASN A 2 -16.28 -2.70 -5.59
C ASN A 2 -15.56 -1.44 -5.08
N LYS A 3 -15.51 -1.25 -3.76
CA LYS A 3 -14.30 -1.30 -2.93
C LYS A 3 -13.02 -0.61 -3.43
N LEU A 4 -12.50 0.21 -2.53
CA LEU A 4 -12.01 1.58 -2.64
C LEU A 4 -10.55 1.75 -2.29
N VAL A 5 -9.76 1.80 -3.33
CA VAL A 5 -8.52 2.51 -3.26
C VAL A 5 -8.82 3.94 -2.87
N ARG A 6 -8.01 4.57 -2.04
CA ARG A 6 -7.90 6.04 -2.10
C ARG A 6 -7.07 6.47 -3.34
N SER A 7 -7.21 5.73 -4.44
CA SER A 7 -6.77 6.04 -5.80
C SER A 7 -8.00 6.09 -6.68
N PHE A 8 -7.86 6.79 -7.79
CA PHE A 8 -8.90 6.87 -8.80
C PHE A 8 -8.74 5.68 -9.75
N THR A 9 -9.17 4.49 -9.34
CA THR A 9 -9.19 3.32 -10.23
C THR A 9 -10.45 3.32 -11.10
N PHE A 10 -10.23 3.46 -12.41
CA PHE A 10 -11.27 3.32 -13.42
C PHE A 10 -11.68 1.85 -13.59
N ARG A 11 -12.93 1.51 -13.29
CA ARG A 11 -13.53 0.25 -13.74
C ARG A 11 -14.31 0.48 -15.02
N GLY A 12 -13.70 0.11 -16.15
CA GLY A 12 -14.34 -0.30 -17.41
C GLY A 12 -15.36 0.67 -17.98
N LEU A 13 -14.98 1.40 -19.03
CA LEU A 13 -15.93 2.06 -19.94
C LEU A 13 -16.82 0.99 -20.62
N PRO A 14 -18.14 0.89 -20.33
CA PRO A 14 -19.04 0.21 -21.24
C PRO A 14 -19.19 1.05 -22.51
N ILE A 15 -19.32 0.35 -23.63
CA ILE A 15 -19.43 0.94 -24.96
C ILE A 15 -20.75 1.76 -25.09
N PHE A 16 -20.66 2.95 -25.70
CA PHE A 16 -21.71 3.89 -26.19
C PHE A 16 -22.37 4.80 -25.12
N VAL A 17 -22.47 6.14 -25.28
CA VAL A 17 -22.98 6.96 -26.40
C VAL A 17 -22.09 8.19 -26.65
N ALA A 18 -21.70 8.41 -27.91
CA ALA A 18 -20.90 9.57 -28.32
C ALA A 18 -21.74 10.86 -28.39
N VAL A 19 -21.30 11.90 -27.68
CA VAL A 19 -21.66 13.30 -27.99
C VAL A 19 -20.46 13.91 -28.69
N PHE A 20 -20.55 14.08 -30.01
CA PHE A 20 -19.51 14.71 -30.82
C PHE A 20 -19.47 16.22 -30.54
N VAL A 21 -18.38 16.70 -29.95
CA VAL A 21 -17.98 18.10 -30.04
C VAL A 21 -16.66 18.14 -30.82
N ALA A 22 -16.75 18.31 -32.14
CA ALA A 22 -15.59 18.39 -33.00
C ALA A 22 -15.00 19.81 -32.97
N PHE A 23 -13.80 19.96 -32.39
CA PHE A 23 -12.91 21.07 -32.71
C PHE A 23 -11.77 20.52 -33.56
N GLY A 24 -11.77 20.84 -34.85
CA GLY A 24 -10.75 20.38 -35.78
C GLY A 24 -9.54 21.32 -35.80
N VAL A 25 -8.33 20.73 -35.73
CA VAL A 25 -7.17 21.27 -36.46
C VAL A 25 -6.09 20.20 -36.72
N GLY A 26 -5.74 20.05 -38.00
CA GLY A 26 -4.37 19.86 -38.48
C GLY A 26 -3.76 18.46 -38.42
N SER A 27 -3.74 17.79 -39.57
CA SER A 27 -2.89 16.64 -39.89
C SER A 27 -1.41 17.04 -39.94
N ALA A 28 -0.63 16.46 -39.05
CA ALA A 28 0.79 16.22 -39.22
C ALA A 28 1.06 14.85 -38.62
N THR A 29 2.10 14.16 -39.06
CA THR A 29 2.60 12.92 -38.43
C THR A 29 2.78 13.16 -36.93
N ARG A 30 1.80 12.80 -36.10
CA ARG A 30 1.74 13.28 -34.72
C ARG A 30 2.33 12.22 -33.79
N ALA A 31 3.43 12.62 -33.14
CA ALA A 31 3.88 12.01 -31.92
C ALA A 31 2.74 12.02 -30.90
N ASP A 32 2.73 11.00 -30.04
CA ASP A 32 1.85 10.90 -28.89
C ASP A 32 1.77 12.23 -28.13
N ILE A 33 0.56 12.66 -27.77
CA ILE A 33 0.32 13.92 -27.05
C ILE A 33 0.94 13.91 -25.64
N GLY A 34 1.14 12.73 -25.06
CA GLY A 34 1.68 12.57 -23.71
C GLY A 34 0.72 12.99 -22.60
N PHE A 35 1.05 12.58 -21.37
CA PHE A 35 0.29 12.90 -20.16
C PHE A 35 0.12 14.41 -19.93
N ALA A 36 1.15 15.22 -20.21
CA ALA A 36 1.08 16.66 -20.00
C ALA A 36 -0.02 17.34 -20.84
N GLN A 37 -0.18 16.94 -22.10
CA GLN A 37 -1.22 17.49 -22.96
C GLN A 37 -2.60 16.91 -22.60
N ALA A 38 -2.68 15.64 -22.20
CA ALA A 38 -3.92 15.06 -21.70
C ALA A 38 -4.44 15.77 -20.42
N VAL A 39 -3.55 16.14 -19.50
CA VAL A 39 -3.89 16.98 -18.31
C VAL A 39 -4.47 18.33 -18.74
N ALA A 40 -3.83 19.00 -19.70
CA ALA A 40 -4.30 20.30 -20.20
C ALA A 40 -5.71 20.20 -20.82
N THR A 41 -5.96 19.15 -21.61
CA THR A 41 -7.28 18.88 -22.19
C THR A 41 -8.32 18.60 -21.10
N ALA A 42 -8.02 17.78 -20.09
CA ALA A 42 -8.96 17.49 -19.02
C ALA A 42 -9.36 18.75 -18.23
N ARG A 43 -8.39 19.59 -17.89
CA ARG A 43 -8.63 20.87 -17.20
C ARG A 43 -9.43 21.87 -18.06
N LEU A 44 -9.28 21.81 -19.39
CA LEU A 44 -10.08 22.65 -20.29
C LEU A 44 -11.55 22.22 -20.32
N VAL A 45 -11.81 20.91 -20.33
CA VAL A 45 -13.16 20.35 -20.42
C VAL A 45 -13.90 20.39 -19.09
N TYR A 46 -13.20 20.16 -17.98
CA TYR A 46 -13.74 20.17 -16.61
C TYR A 46 -13.03 21.17 -15.70
N PRO A 47 -13.10 22.49 -15.98
CA PRO A 47 -12.28 23.52 -15.31
C PRO A 47 -12.58 23.72 -13.83
N ASN A 48 -13.76 23.30 -13.37
CA ASN A 48 -14.20 23.44 -11.98
C ASN A 48 -14.03 22.15 -11.16
N GLN A 49 -13.60 21.06 -11.80
CA GLN A 49 -13.44 19.76 -11.16
C GLN A 49 -11.98 19.50 -10.83
N THR A 50 -11.73 18.74 -9.77
CA THR A 50 -10.37 18.40 -9.36
C THR A 50 -9.90 17.22 -10.19
N LEU A 51 -8.88 17.41 -11.03
CA LEU A 51 -8.24 16.32 -11.76
C LEU A 51 -7.44 15.45 -10.80
N VAL A 52 -7.64 14.15 -10.89
CA VAL A 52 -7.22 13.21 -9.85
C VAL A 52 -6.70 11.87 -10.37
N ALA A 53 -6.96 11.52 -11.63
CA ALA A 53 -6.25 10.44 -12.31
C ALA A 53 -6.03 10.73 -13.79
N LEU A 54 -4.95 10.15 -14.31
CA LEU A 54 -4.70 9.96 -15.73
C LEU A 54 -4.17 8.54 -15.96
N GLU A 55 -4.79 7.83 -16.88
CA GLU A 55 -4.37 6.50 -17.29
C GLU A 55 -4.09 6.48 -18.79
N ARG A 56 -3.12 5.68 -19.19
CA ARG A 56 -2.98 5.23 -20.57
C ARG A 56 -3.55 3.81 -20.65
N ASP A 57 -4.70 3.67 -21.30
CA ASP A 57 -5.45 2.42 -21.31
C ASP A 57 -4.56 1.27 -21.83
N ILE A 58 -4.39 0.23 -21.01
CA ILE A 58 -3.56 -0.93 -21.34
C ILE A 58 -4.23 -1.78 -22.44
N GLY A 59 -5.57 -1.79 -22.51
CA GLY A 59 -6.36 -2.46 -23.53
C GLY A 59 -6.45 -1.67 -24.84
N ASP A 60 -6.34 -0.34 -24.79
CA ASP A 60 -6.21 0.53 -25.96
C ASP A 60 -5.17 1.64 -25.74
N PRO A 61 -3.88 1.40 -26.07
CA PRO A 61 -2.80 2.36 -25.85
C PRO A 61 -2.91 3.60 -26.76
N THR A 62 -3.94 3.69 -27.61
CA THR A 62 -4.28 4.88 -28.38
C THR A 62 -5.11 5.87 -27.60
N LEU A 63 -5.45 5.59 -26.33
CA LEU A 63 -6.30 6.43 -25.49
C LEU A 63 -5.64 6.81 -24.17
N TYR A 64 -5.86 8.07 -23.78
CA TYR A 64 -5.73 8.54 -22.42
C TYR A 64 -7.11 8.60 -21.76
N ALA A 65 -7.25 7.99 -20.59
CA ALA A 65 -8.40 8.15 -19.74
C ALA A 65 -8.08 9.16 -18.62
N THR A 66 -9.04 10.01 -18.24
CA THR A 66 -8.84 10.99 -17.17
C THR A 66 -9.99 10.96 -16.18
N GLY A 67 -9.72 11.11 -14.89
CA GLY A 67 -10.73 11.25 -13.83
C GLY A 67 -10.67 12.61 -13.16
N SER A 68 -11.79 13.33 -13.18
CA SER A 68 -11.96 14.59 -12.45
C SER A 68 -13.17 14.51 -11.52
N VAL A 69 -13.13 15.18 -10.38
CA VAL A 69 -14.09 14.96 -9.29
C VAL A 69 -14.74 16.26 -8.84
N SER A 70 -16.05 16.19 -8.55
CA SER A 70 -16.79 17.31 -7.96
C SER A 70 -16.31 17.67 -6.55
N SER A 71 -16.42 18.94 -6.17
CA SER A 71 -15.95 19.43 -4.87
C SER A 71 -16.61 18.77 -3.66
N ASP A 72 -17.80 18.20 -3.83
CA ASP A 72 -18.55 17.46 -2.83
C ASP A 72 -18.32 15.94 -2.91
N ALA A 73 -17.43 15.50 -3.80
CA ALA A 73 -17.11 14.11 -4.10
C ALA A 73 -18.31 13.24 -4.54
N THR A 74 -19.42 13.82 -5.00
CA THR A 74 -20.60 13.04 -5.41
C THR A 74 -20.57 12.61 -6.87
N LEU A 75 -19.74 13.25 -7.71
CA LEU A 75 -19.64 12.99 -9.15
C LEU A 75 -18.19 12.79 -9.60
N LEU A 76 -17.98 11.74 -10.40
CA LEU A 76 -16.75 11.47 -11.13
C LEU A 76 -16.99 11.75 -12.62
N TYR A 77 -16.09 12.53 -13.21
CA TYR A 77 -16.10 12.95 -14.61
C TYR A 77 -14.96 12.26 -15.34
N GLY A 78 -15.29 11.43 -16.32
CA GLY A 78 -14.34 10.70 -17.15
C GLY A 78 -14.15 11.35 -18.51
N LEU A 79 -12.93 11.36 -19.06
CA LEU A 79 -12.68 11.64 -20.48
C LEU A 79 -11.86 10.54 -21.11
N GLY A 80 -12.18 10.20 -22.36
CA GLY A 80 -11.28 9.48 -23.26
C GLY A 80 -10.69 10.45 -24.28
N ILE A 81 -9.36 10.55 -24.33
CA ILE A 81 -8.61 11.47 -25.19
C ILE A 81 -7.73 10.64 -26.12
N HIS A 82 -7.88 10.84 -27.42
CA HIS A 82 -7.12 10.09 -28.41
C HIS A 82 -5.65 10.53 -28.44
N ALA A 83 -4.74 9.60 -28.16
CA ALA A 83 -3.31 9.83 -27.90
C ALA A 83 -2.54 10.45 -29.07
N VAL A 84 -3.02 10.31 -30.32
CA VAL A 84 -2.33 10.86 -31.49
C VAL A 84 -2.72 12.31 -31.77
N ASN A 85 -3.96 12.69 -31.52
CA ASN A 85 -4.48 13.99 -31.98
C ASN A 85 -5.04 14.87 -30.85
N GLY A 86 -5.15 14.34 -29.63
CA GLY A 86 -5.68 15.06 -28.48
C GLY A 86 -7.19 15.26 -28.51
N ALA A 87 -7.90 14.62 -29.44
CA ALA A 87 -9.35 14.75 -29.55
C ALA A 87 -10.03 14.03 -28.38
N VAL A 88 -10.97 14.70 -27.74
CA VAL A 88 -11.88 14.06 -26.78
C VAL A 88 -12.87 13.21 -27.56
N ILE A 89 -12.84 11.90 -27.31
CA ILE A 89 -13.68 10.93 -28.00
C ILE A 89 -14.74 10.30 -27.09
N ALA A 90 -14.58 10.47 -25.76
CA ALA A 90 -15.53 10.02 -24.76
C ALA A 90 -15.57 11.03 -23.60
N ALA A 91 -16.77 11.22 -23.04
CA ALA A 91 -16.99 12.00 -21.83
C ALA A 91 -18.08 11.30 -21.01
N THR A 92 -17.81 11.02 -19.74
CA THR A 92 -18.72 10.32 -18.84
C THR A 92 -18.89 11.09 -17.54
N VAL A 93 -20.05 10.94 -16.91
CA VAL A 93 -20.33 11.45 -15.57
C VAL A 93 -21.04 10.38 -14.81
N GLU A 94 -20.49 9.99 -13.67
CA GLU A 94 -21.02 8.93 -12.83
C GLU A 94 -21.14 9.39 -11.39
N SER A 95 -22.17 8.91 -10.71
CA SER A 95 -22.30 9.13 -9.28
C SER A 95 -21.27 8.30 -8.53
N VAL A 96 -20.49 8.98 -7.70
CA VAL A 96 -19.66 8.37 -6.68
C VAL A 96 -20.61 7.89 -5.59
N LYS A 97 -20.54 6.59 -5.27
CA LYS A 97 -21.45 5.98 -4.30
C LYS A 97 -20.77 5.92 -2.93
N PRO A 98 -21.51 5.70 -1.84
CA PRO A 98 -20.89 5.35 -0.57
C PRO A 98 -20.25 3.95 -0.62
N PRO A 99 -19.05 3.76 -0.02
CA PRO A 99 -18.32 4.74 0.79
C PRO A 99 -17.31 5.62 0.01
N GLU A 100 -17.30 5.57 -1.33
CA GLU A 100 -16.30 6.22 -2.19
C GLU A 100 -16.32 7.74 -2.05
N ASP A 101 -17.51 8.31 -1.86
CA ASP A 101 -17.77 9.74 -1.68
C ASP A 101 -17.08 10.29 -0.42
N ALA A 102 -17.21 9.60 0.71
CA ALA A 102 -16.57 9.98 1.97
C ALA A 102 -15.04 9.93 1.88
N MET A 103 -14.49 8.95 1.17
CA MET A 103 -13.04 8.80 1.00
C MET A 103 -12.44 9.86 0.08
N MET A 104 -13.16 10.20 -0.98
CA MET A 104 -12.79 11.29 -1.89
C MET A 104 -12.88 12.65 -1.19
N LEU A 105 -13.85 12.87 -0.29
CA LEU A 105 -13.91 14.09 0.53
C LEU A 105 -12.64 14.30 1.38
N ASP A 106 -12.08 13.24 1.97
CA ASP A 106 -10.83 13.33 2.74
C ASP A 106 -9.64 13.74 1.86
N VAL A 107 -9.55 13.20 0.64
CA VAL A 107 -8.50 13.57 -0.33
C VAL A 107 -8.69 15.03 -0.76
N LEU A 108 -9.92 15.42 -1.12
CA LEU A 108 -10.27 16.77 -1.53
C LEU A 108 -10.00 17.81 -0.45
N ALA A 109 -10.27 17.49 0.82
CA ALA A 109 -9.99 18.36 1.96
C ALA A 109 -8.50 18.70 2.09
N ARG A 110 -7.61 17.85 1.56
CA ARG A 110 -6.15 17.99 1.62
C ARG A 110 -5.55 18.55 0.33
N MET A 111 -6.35 18.74 -0.73
CA MET A 111 -5.91 19.34 -1.99
C MET A 111 -5.21 20.69 -1.86
N PRO A 112 -5.58 21.59 -0.92
CA PRO A 112 -4.84 22.83 -0.71
C PRO A 112 -3.37 22.65 -0.30
N LEU A 113 -2.97 21.43 0.11
CA LEU A 113 -1.59 21.10 0.47
C LEU A 113 -0.73 20.68 -0.73
N VAL A 114 -1.34 20.34 -1.87
CA VAL A 114 -0.63 19.92 -3.09
C VAL A 114 0.21 21.09 -3.61
N THR A 115 1.51 20.86 -3.83
CA THR A 115 2.44 21.87 -4.36
C THR A 115 2.99 21.54 -5.74
N ILE A 116 2.93 20.26 -6.13
CA ILE A 116 3.32 19.81 -7.46
C ILE A 116 2.16 19.16 -8.18
N ASP A 117 2.13 19.26 -9.51
CA ASP A 117 1.11 18.61 -10.35
C ASP A 117 1.59 17.32 -11.02
N PHE A 118 0.68 16.65 -11.74
CA PHE A 118 0.98 15.42 -12.49
C PHE A 118 2.18 15.54 -13.44
N ALA A 119 2.34 16.68 -14.14
CA ALA A 119 3.44 16.86 -15.09
C ALA A 119 4.78 17.04 -14.34
N GLN A 120 4.76 17.74 -13.22
CA GLN A 120 5.91 17.86 -12.34
C GLN A 120 6.27 16.52 -11.70
N ALA A 121 5.29 15.72 -11.27
CA ALA A 121 5.49 14.38 -10.72
C ALA A 121 6.16 13.43 -11.73
N LEU A 122 5.67 13.39 -12.97
CA LEU A 122 6.28 12.61 -14.06
C LEU A 122 7.72 13.04 -14.34
N THR A 123 7.98 14.35 -14.34
CA THR A 123 9.34 14.88 -14.52
C THR A 123 10.28 14.39 -13.41
N ARG A 124 9.82 14.36 -12.15
CA ARG A 124 10.60 13.85 -11.01
C ARG A 124 10.84 12.35 -11.13
N ALA A 125 9.82 11.57 -11.47
CA ALA A 125 9.93 10.13 -11.66
C ALA A 125 10.88 9.75 -12.81
N ARG A 126 10.82 10.47 -13.93
CA ARG A 126 11.75 10.32 -15.06
C ARG A 126 13.18 10.62 -14.65
N ALA A 127 13.40 11.72 -13.91
CA ALA A 127 14.74 12.08 -13.42
C ALA A 127 15.30 11.04 -12.44
N PHE A 128 14.45 10.43 -11.62
CA PHE A 128 14.84 9.40 -10.66
C PHE A 128 15.18 8.05 -11.32
N THR A 129 14.42 7.65 -12.34
CA THR A 129 14.52 6.32 -12.92
C THR A 129 15.23 6.23 -14.27
N GLY A 130 15.31 7.34 -15.01
CA GLY A 130 15.69 7.34 -16.42
C GLY A 130 14.66 6.69 -17.37
N ARG A 131 13.49 6.25 -16.88
CA ARG A 131 12.45 5.61 -17.70
C ARG A 131 11.71 6.61 -18.57
N SER A 132 11.27 6.18 -19.75
CA SER A 132 10.41 6.99 -20.62
C SER A 132 8.99 7.07 -20.06
N ASP A 133 8.35 8.25 -20.17
CA ASP A 133 6.93 8.40 -19.83
C ASP A 133 6.02 7.56 -20.73
N LEU A 134 6.50 7.09 -21.88
CA LEU A 134 5.77 6.13 -22.72
C LEU A 134 5.57 4.76 -22.05
N LEU A 135 6.39 4.47 -21.03
CA LEU A 135 6.24 3.27 -20.21
C LEU A 135 5.28 3.50 -19.05
N VAL A 136 4.77 4.71 -18.82
CA VAL A 136 3.80 4.94 -17.74
C VAL A 136 2.45 4.40 -18.19
N ALA A 137 1.93 3.45 -17.42
CA ALA A 137 0.59 2.89 -17.58
C ALA A 137 -0.45 3.76 -16.87
N ASP A 138 -0.16 4.15 -15.63
CA ASP A 138 -1.09 4.92 -14.78
C ASP A 138 -0.34 5.95 -13.94
N ILE A 139 -0.98 7.10 -13.74
CA ILE A 139 -0.65 8.04 -12.68
C ILE A 139 -1.92 8.56 -12.01
N SER A 140 -2.04 8.34 -10.71
CA SER A 140 -3.21 8.76 -9.93
C SER A 140 -2.81 9.50 -8.66
N LEU A 141 -3.58 10.52 -8.29
CA LEU A 141 -3.42 11.21 -7.01
C LEU A 141 -4.08 10.34 -5.93
N ALA A 142 -3.34 10.05 -4.87
CA ALA A 142 -3.79 9.18 -3.79
C ALA A 142 -3.38 9.75 -2.42
N SER A 143 -4.06 9.29 -1.37
CA SER A 143 -3.73 9.62 0.02
C SER A 143 -3.61 8.35 0.86
N GLU A 144 -2.49 8.23 1.60
CA GLU A 144 -2.14 7.09 2.47
C GLU A 144 -1.42 7.65 3.71
N LEU A 145 -1.65 7.14 4.92
CA LEU A 145 -0.86 7.45 6.13
C LEU A 145 -0.42 8.93 6.29
N PHE A 146 -1.36 9.86 6.14
CA PHE A 146 -1.10 11.32 6.18
C PHE A 146 -0.19 11.87 5.06
N MET A 147 0.05 11.13 4.00
CA MET A 147 0.70 11.56 2.76
C MET A 147 -0.35 11.77 1.66
N LEU A 148 -0.07 12.69 0.75
CA LEU A 148 -0.82 12.90 -0.49
C LEU A 148 0.22 12.79 -1.61
N PHE A 149 0.04 11.87 -2.56
CA PHE A 149 1.08 11.49 -3.52
C PHE A 149 0.50 11.08 -4.86
N TYR A 150 1.33 11.13 -5.90
CA TYR A 150 1.08 10.54 -7.19
C TYR A 150 1.58 9.10 -7.20
N ASP A 151 0.68 8.13 -7.24
CA ASP A 151 1.02 6.73 -7.53
C ASP A 151 1.31 6.60 -9.02
N LEU A 152 2.51 6.15 -9.38
CA LEU A 152 2.96 6.00 -10.75
C LEU A 152 3.27 4.53 -11.03
N ARG A 153 2.61 3.97 -12.04
CA ARG A 153 2.84 2.59 -12.49
C ARG A 153 3.42 2.57 -13.89
N TYR A 154 4.47 1.80 -14.06
CA TYR A 154 5.06 1.52 -15.36
C TYR A 154 4.54 0.18 -15.92
N THR A 155 4.52 0.06 -17.25
CA THR A 155 4.13 -1.14 -17.98
C THR A 155 5.08 -2.32 -17.77
N ASP A 156 6.29 -2.05 -17.27
CA ASP A 156 7.29 -3.06 -16.89
C ASP A 156 7.09 -3.59 -15.45
N GLY A 157 6.03 -3.17 -14.76
CA GLY A 157 5.70 -3.60 -13.41
C GLY A 157 6.31 -2.73 -12.30
N VAL A 158 7.15 -1.75 -12.65
CA VAL A 158 7.74 -0.85 -11.64
C VAL A 158 6.70 0.15 -11.13
N ARG A 159 6.66 0.33 -9.81
CA ARG A 159 5.80 1.32 -9.14
C ARG A 159 6.62 2.33 -8.36
N LEU A 160 6.22 3.59 -8.41
CA LEU A 160 6.81 4.69 -7.63
C LEU A 160 5.70 5.53 -7.04
N MET A 161 5.95 6.11 -5.87
CA MET A 161 5.13 7.17 -5.33
C MET A 161 5.89 8.49 -5.49
N VAL A 162 5.21 9.56 -5.89
CA VAL A 162 5.77 10.92 -5.88
C VAL A 162 4.94 11.79 -4.96
N ASP A 163 5.50 12.18 -3.83
CA ASP A 163 4.82 13.05 -2.84
C ASP A 163 4.30 14.33 -3.53
N ALA A 164 2.99 14.58 -3.44
CA ALA A 164 2.33 15.69 -4.10
C ALA A 164 2.57 17.05 -3.42
N ILE A 165 3.10 17.05 -2.19
CA ILE A 165 3.43 18.22 -1.37
C ILE A 165 4.91 18.59 -1.50
N THR A 166 5.82 17.63 -1.67
CA THR A 166 7.28 17.89 -1.75
C THR A 166 7.90 17.61 -3.10
N GLY A 167 7.27 16.76 -3.91
CA GLY A 167 7.82 16.23 -5.15
C GLY A 167 8.92 15.19 -4.98
N GLN A 168 9.10 14.64 -3.77
CA GLN A 168 10.05 13.56 -3.52
C GLN A 168 9.54 12.24 -4.12
N VAL A 169 10.41 11.50 -4.79
CA VAL A 169 10.12 10.15 -5.30
C VAL A 169 10.44 9.12 -4.21
N VAL A 170 9.47 8.26 -3.90
CA VAL A 170 9.54 7.19 -2.91
C VAL A 170 9.38 5.86 -3.63
N PRO A 171 10.42 4.99 -3.66
CA PRO A 171 10.27 3.63 -4.17
C PRO A 171 9.47 2.80 -3.16
N VAL A 172 8.62 1.89 -3.66
CA VAL A 172 7.99 0.86 -2.82
C VAL A 172 9.05 -0.18 -2.49
N VAL A 173 9.32 -0.42 -1.20
CA VAL A 173 10.46 -1.25 -0.77
C VAL A 173 9.99 -2.49 0.00
N GLU A 174 10.30 -3.66 -0.55
CA GLU A 174 9.84 -4.99 -0.13
C GLU A 174 10.78 -5.71 0.86
N THR A 175 11.88 -5.06 1.25
CA THR A 175 12.88 -5.58 2.19
C THR A 175 13.30 -4.50 3.17
N SER A 176 13.95 -4.87 4.28
CA SER A 176 14.57 -3.87 5.15
C SER A 176 15.65 -3.11 4.39
N THR A 177 15.59 -1.80 4.42
CA THR A 177 16.57 -0.87 3.84
C THR A 177 16.80 0.27 4.82
N SER A 178 17.80 1.11 4.55
CA SER A 178 18.07 2.27 5.40
C SER A 178 16.89 3.25 5.48
N ALA A 179 16.01 3.26 4.46
CA ALA A 179 14.88 4.16 4.38
C ALA A 179 13.69 3.71 5.24
N ASN A 180 13.43 2.40 5.29
CA ASN A 180 12.24 1.83 5.93
C ASN A 180 12.55 1.01 7.20
N SER A 181 13.70 1.21 7.84
CA SER A 181 14.05 0.46 9.05
C SER A 181 14.50 1.39 10.15
N ILE A 182 14.34 1.00 11.42
CA ILE A 182 14.78 1.76 12.60
C ILE A 182 15.53 0.86 13.58
N SER A 183 16.21 1.46 14.55
CA SER A 183 16.88 0.69 15.61
C SER A 183 15.86 -0.18 16.38
N PRO A 184 16.25 -1.38 16.85
CA PRO A 184 15.42 -2.22 17.71
C PRO A 184 14.83 -1.49 18.92
N LEU A 185 15.61 -0.61 19.57
CA LEU A 185 15.12 0.20 20.69
C LEU A 185 13.95 1.10 20.30
N ALA A 186 14.09 1.86 19.22
CA ALA A 186 13.01 2.72 18.71
C ALA A 186 11.77 1.90 18.31
N PHE A 187 11.97 0.72 17.72
CA PHE A 187 10.88 -0.19 17.37
C PHE A 187 10.14 -0.69 18.62
N SER A 188 10.88 -1.12 19.66
CA SER A 188 10.32 -1.55 20.94
C SER A 188 9.48 -0.45 21.60
N LEU A 189 9.97 0.80 21.60
CA LEU A 189 9.23 1.95 22.15
C LEU A 189 7.93 2.23 21.38
N ALA A 190 7.93 2.03 20.07
CA ALA A 190 6.72 2.15 19.26
C ALA A 190 5.70 1.06 19.58
N THR A 191 6.15 -0.19 19.73
CA THR A 191 5.30 -1.30 20.19
C THR A 191 4.70 -1.02 21.57
N ASP A 192 5.50 -0.51 22.52
CA ASP A 192 5.02 -0.15 23.86
C ASP A 192 3.96 0.94 23.84
N ARG A 193 4.14 1.93 22.96
CA ARG A 193 3.13 2.96 22.73
C ARG A 193 1.85 2.39 22.15
N ALA A 194 1.94 1.49 21.16
CA ALA A 194 0.77 0.85 20.57
C ALA A 194 -0.02 0.02 21.60
N MET A 195 0.67 -0.74 22.46
CA MET A 195 0.04 -1.46 23.58
C MET A 195 -0.67 -0.50 24.55
N THR A 196 -0.03 0.62 24.88
CA THR A 196 -0.61 1.63 25.78
C THR A 196 -1.89 2.23 25.19
N ILE A 197 -1.91 2.50 23.88
CA ILE A 197 -3.09 3.03 23.17
C ILE A 197 -4.19 1.97 23.09
N ALA A 198 -3.83 0.72 22.80
CA ALA A 198 -4.78 -0.35 22.56
C ALA A 198 -5.52 -0.80 23.83
N GLY A 199 -4.82 -0.85 24.97
CA GLY A 199 -5.34 -1.37 26.24
C GLY A 199 -4.72 -2.72 26.64
N PRO A 200 -4.79 -3.09 27.92
CA PRO A 200 -4.09 -4.26 28.48
C PRO A 200 -4.58 -5.62 27.95
N GLU A 201 -5.79 -5.68 27.38
CA GLU A 201 -6.36 -6.88 26.77
C GLU A 201 -5.87 -7.16 25.33
N TRP A 202 -5.09 -6.25 24.76
CA TRP A 202 -4.57 -6.33 23.40
C TRP A 202 -3.09 -6.69 23.37
N HIS A 203 -2.75 -7.73 22.62
CA HIS A 203 -1.40 -8.25 22.54
C HIS A 203 -0.82 -8.06 21.14
N PRO A 204 0.32 -7.37 20.98
CA PRO A 204 0.94 -7.20 19.66
C PRO A 204 1.33 -8.55 19.08
N ILE A 205 0.90 -8.80 17.86
CA ILE A 205 1.26 -10.01 17.10
C ILE A 205 2.06 -9.67 15.85
N MET A 206 2.00 -8.43 15.37
CA MET A 206 2.74 -7.98 14.20
C MET A 206 2.96 -6.47 14.27
N ALA A 207 4.08 -6.01 13.74
CA ALA A 207 4.27 -4.60 13.45
C ALA A 207 5.20 -4.41 12.26
N THR A 208 4.94 -3.36 11.47
CA THR A 208 5.72 -3.01 10.29
C THR A 208 5.94 -1.50 10.23
N THR A 209 6.97 -1.10 9.51
CA THR A 209 7.25 0.31 9.23
C THR A 209 6.91 0.66 7.79
N ALA A 210 6.33 1.83 7.60
CA ALA A 210 6.06 2.41 6.29
C ALA A 210 6.76 3.76 6.16
N VAL A 211 7.40 4.00 5.02
CA VAL A 211 8.07 5.28 4.75
C VAL A 211 7.01 6.30 4.36
N THR A 212 6.90 7.37 5.14
CA THR A 212 6.00 8.48 4.86
C THR A 212 6.78 9.79 4.78
N GLN A 213 6.14 10.85 4.28
CA GLN A 213 6.69 12.20 4.29
C GLN A 213 6.96 12.72 5.71
N GLY A 214 6.13 12.35 6.69
CA GLY A 214 6.28 12.77 8.10
C GLY A 214 7.37 12.00 8.86
N GLY A 215 8.10 11.12 8.16
CA GLY A 215 9.05 10.18 8.73
C GLY A 215 8.54 8.74 8.62
N LEU A 216 9.08 7.86 9.46
CA LEU A 216 8.68 6.46 9.42
C LEU A 216 7.41 6.27 10.25
N ALA A 217 6.33 5.86 9.60
CA ALA A 217 5.14 5.38 10.29
C ALA A 217 5.36 3.95 10.78
N ILE A 218 4.71 3.58 11.87
CA ILE A 218 4.76 2.23 12.43
C ILE A 218 3.32 1.77 12.65
N GLY A 219 2.94 0.72 11.94
CA GLY A 219 1.67 0.05 12.13
C GLY A 219 1.84 -1.18 13.00
N THR A 220 1.04 -1.30 14.05
CA THR A 220 1.05 -2.45 14.97
C THR A 220 -0.32 -3.12 14.98
N THR A 221 -0.37 -4.40 14.62
CA THR A 221 -1.56 -5.24 14.74
C THR A 221 -1.53 -5.98 16.09
N LEU A 222 -2.58 -5.81 16.87
CA LEU A 222 -2.78 -6.44 18.16
C LEU A 222 -3.97 -7.40 18.12
N LEU A 223 -3.85 -8.52 18.83
CA LEU A 223 -4.88 -9.53 19.00
C LEU A 223 -5.48 -9.43 20.40
N ASN A 224 -6.81 -9.40 20.47
CA ASN A 224 -7.52 -9.68 21.72
C ASN A 224 -7.71 -11.20 21.83
N VAL A 225 -6.99 -11.81 22.77
CA VAL A 225 -6.94 -13.29 22.89
C VAL A 225 -8.25 -13.87 23.41
N GLN A 226 -9.12 -13.06 24.04
CA GLN A 226 -10.41 -13.51 24.52
C GLN A 226 -11.48 -13.49 23.42
N THR A 227 -11.51 -12.43 22.61
CA THR A 227 -12.54 -12.24 21.59
C THR A 227 -12.13 -12.72 20.21
N GLY A 228 -10.82 -12.85 19.95
CA GLY A 228 -10.28 -13.10 18.61
C GLY A 228 -10.30 -11.88 17.68
N HIS A 229 -10.74 -10.71 18.17
CA HIS A 229 -10.71 -9.48 17.38
C HIS A 229 -9.27 -8.97 17.21
N LEU A 230 -9.06 -8.21 16.14
CA LEU A 230 -7.82 -7.52 15.86
C LEU A 230 -8.00 -6.00 15.99
N LYS A 231 -6.93 -5.34 16.40
CA LYS A 231 -6.84 -3.88 16.46
C LYS A 231 -5.55 -3.44 15.82
N GLN A 232 -5.63 -2.57 14.83
CA GLN A 232 -4.49 -1.90 14.24
C GLN A 232 -4.29 -0.54 14.91
N VAL A 233 -3.06 -0.25 15.30
CA VAL A 233 -2.64 1.06 15.79
C VAL A 233 -1.51 1.55 14.88
N ASP A 234 -1.79 2.58 14.10
CA ASP A 234 -0.83 3.20 13.20
C ASP A 234 -0.35 4.52 13.80
N ALA A 235 0.97 4.71 13.87
CA ALA A 235 1.57 5.88 14.50
C ALA A 235 2.59 6.55 13.58
N LEU A 236 2.47 7.86 13.43
CA LEU A 236 3.43 8.72 12.72
C LEU A 236 3.77 9.94 13.58
N GLY A 237 4.95 9.95 14.20
CA GLY A 237 5.32 10.99 15.15
C GLY A 237 4.30 11.05 16.29
N LYS A 238 3.55 12.15 16.44
CA LYS A 238 2.46 12.25 17.45
C LYS A 238 1.10 11.80 16.93
N LEU A 239 0.94 11.67 15.62
CA LEU A 239 -0.31 11.22 15.00
C LEU A 239 -0.53 9.75 15.30
N VAL A 240 -1.79 9.39 15.50
CA VAL A 240 -2.24 8.02 15.78
C VAL A 240 -3.55 7.82 15.05
N ASP A 241 -3.66 6.69 14.35
CA ASP A 241 -4.91 6.15 13.85
C ASP A 241 -5.16 4.76 14.47
N VAL A 242 -6.42 4.43 14.74
CA VAL A 242 -6.80 3.18 15.41
C VAL A 242 -8.05 2.61 14.78
N ILE A 243 -7.95 1.35 14.35
CA ILE A 243 -9.10 0.60 13.83
C ILE A 243 -9.19 -0.78 14.48
N GLU A 244 -10.40 -1.17 14.86
CA GLU A 244 -10.70 -2.51 15.38
C GLU A 244 -11.57 -3.26 14.36
N PHE A 245 -11.27 -4.54 14.16
CA PHE A 245 -11.98 -5.38 13.20
C PHE A 245 -11.98 -6.86 13.63
N THR A 246 -13.06 -7.58 13.32
CA THR A 246 -13.12 -9.04 13.49
C THR A 246 -12.42 -9.70 12.31
N PRO A 247 -11.38 -10.55 12.47
CA PRO A 247 -10.66 -11.21 11.37
C PRO A 247 -11.55 -12.22 10.61
N ILE A 248 -11.34 -12.35 9.29
CA ILE A 248 -12.05 -13.23 8.37
C ILE A 248 -11.05 -13.87 7.39
N GLY A 249 -11.46 -14.95 6.72
CA GLY A 249 -10.59 -15.69 5.81
C GLY A 249 -9.38 -16.33 6.51
N HIS A 250 -8.23 -16.34 5.85
CA HIS A 250 -7.02 -16.94 6.41
C HIS A 250 -6.49 -16.22 7.65
N LEU A 251 -6.58 -14.89 7.71
CA LEU A 251 -6.25 -14.11 8.89
C LEU A 251 -7.09 -14.55 10.11
N ALA A 252 -8.33 -14.98 9.93
CA ALA A 252 -9.08 -15.61 11.04
C ALA A 252 -8.43 -16.92 11.47
N LEU A 253 -7.99 -17.77 10.53
CA LEU A 253 -7.27 -19.01 10.82
C LEU A 253 -5.93 -18.76 11.52
N VAL A 254 -5.15 -17.78 11.04
CA VAL A 254 -3.87 -17.37 11.65
C VAL A 254 -4.10 -16.79 13.04
N SER A 255 -5.08 -15.90 13.19
CA SER A 255 -5.43 -15.30 14.47
C SER A 255 -5.87 -16.38 15.46
N GLU A 256 -6.69 -17.35 15.04
CA GLU A 256 -7.10 -18.48 15.86
C GLU A 256 -5.93 -19.42 16.21
N ALA A 257 -5.03 -19.69 15.26
CA ALA A 257 -3.84 -20.51 15.50
C ALA A 257 -2.88 -19.85 16.51
N ILE A 258 -2.71 -18.53 16.43
CA ILE A 258 -1.94 -17.76 17.41
C ILE A 258 -2.69 -17.75 18.75
N ARG A 259 -3.99 -17.46 18.76
CA ARG A 259 -4.83 -17.43 19.97
C ARG A 259 -4.77 -18.75 20.73
N GLY A 260 -4.88 -19.88 20.02
CA GLY A 260 -4.80 -21.22 20.59
C GLY A 260 -3.43 -21.57 21.18
N GLN A 261 -2.35 -20.90 20.75
CA GLN A 261 -1.00 -21.07 21.30
C GLN A 261 -0.57 -19.95 22.25
N PHE A 262 -1.38 -18.91 22.42
CA PHE A 262 -0.96 -17.70 23.12
C PHE A 262 -0.52 -17.97 24.57
N ALA A 263 -1.18 -18.91 25.25
CA ALA A 263 -0.82 -19.32 26.61
C ALA A 263 0.56 -20.00 26.70
N ASN A 264 1.09 -20.53 25.59
CA ASN A 264 2.40 -21.16 25.51
C ASN A 264 3.50 -20.17 25.08
N VAL A 265 3.15 -18.95 24.68
CA VAL A 265 4.12 -17.92 24.29
C VAL A 265 4.80 -17.38 25.55
N VAL A 266 6.10 -17.63 25.68
CA VAL A 266 6.92 -17.23 26.84
C VAL A 266 7.88 -16.09 26.51
N VAL A 267 8.03 -15.75 25.22
CA VAL A 267 8.84 -14.63 24.74
C VAL A 267 7.92 -13.49 24.30
N SER A 268 8.01 -12.34 24.96
CA SER A 268 7.28 -11.14 24.57
C SER A 268 7.86 -10.50 23.30
N PRO A 269 7.10 -9.67 22.56
CA PRO A 269 7.64 -8.94 21.42
C PRO A 269 8.84 -8.05 21.81
N GLN A 270 8.83 -7.41 22.98
CA GLN A 270 9.96 -6.61 23.47
C GLN A 270 11.20 -7.47 23.73
N GLN A 271 11.03 -8.64 24.35
CA GLN A 271 12.12 -9.58 24.57
C GLN A 271 12.69 -10.07 23.24
N PHE A 272 11.84 -10.37 22.26
CA PHE A 272 12.28 -10.74 20.91
C PHE A 272 13.06 -9.61 20.22
N ILE A 273 12.53 -8.39 20.20
CA ILE A 273 13.20 -7.21 19.60
C ILE A 273 14.56 -6.95 20.27
N ALA A 274 14.64 -7.07 21.60
CA ALA A 274 15.89 -6.96 22.33
C ALA A 274 16.89 -8.05 21.91
N ASN A 275 16.42 -9.29 21.73
CA ASN A 275 17.24 -10.38 21.23
C ASN A 275 17.74 -10.13 19.80
N VAL A 276 16.93 -9.53 18.91
CA VAL A 276 17.39 -9.10 17.58
C VAL A 276 18.57 -8.13 17.68
N SER A 277 18.53 -7.18 18.63
CA SER A 277 19.63 -6.24 18.86
C SER A 277 20.92 -6.92 19.32
N THR A 278 20.81 -8.03 20.05
CA THR A 278 21.96 -8.83 20.50
C THR A 278 22.51 -9.69 19.36
N ALA A 279 21.63 -10.31 18.57
CA ALA A 279 22.00 -11.17 17.45
C ALA A 279 22.60 -10.38 16.28
N TYR A 280 22.10 -9.16 16.04
CA TYR A 280 22.58 -8.26 14.98
C TYR A 280 22.92 -6.88 15.54
N PRO A 281 24.07 -6.73 16.22
CA PRO A 281 24.50 -5.44 16.73
C PRO A 281 24.61 -4.39 15.62
N GLY A 282 23.99 -3.23 15.83
CA GLY A 282 23.92 -2.16 14.83
C GLY A 282 22.94 -2.42 13.69
N GLY A 283 22.21 -3.54 13.72
CA GLY A 283 21.12 -3.83 12.79
C GLY A 283 19.90 -2.95 13.03
N ARG A 284 19.04 -2.87 12.02
CA ARG A 284 17.77 -2.14 12.02
C ARG A 284 16.63 -3.10 11.66
N ILE A 285 15.42 -2.80 12.11
CA ILE A 285 14.23 -3.61 11.90
C ILE A 285 13.21 -2.81 11.09
N SER A 286 12.58 -3.45 10.09
CA SER A 286 11.42 -2.89 9.35
C SER A 286 10.10 -3.60 9.66
N GLY A 287 10.15 -4.72 10.38
CA GLY A 287 8.95 -5.36 10.89
C GLY A 287 9.25 -6.61 11.71
N TYR A 288 8.26 -7.05 12.49
CA TYR A 288 8.25 -8.34 13.15
C TYR A 288 6.84 -8.95 13.15
N GLY A 289 6.76 -10.26 13.34
CA GLY A 289 5.50 -10.97 13.46
C GLY A 289 5.60 -12.26 14.25
N LEU A 290 4.52 -12.59 14.95
CA LEU A 290 4.25 -13.89 15.54
C LEU A 290 3.53 -14.74 14.50
N SER A 291 3.88 -16.01 14.40
CA SER A 291 3.18 -16.97 13.57
C SER A 291 3.06 -18.29 14.29
N SER A 292 1.95 -19.00 14.10
CA SER A 292 1.73 -20.38 14.56
C SER A 292 1.45 -21.23 13.33
N LYS A 293 2.38 -22.12 12.95
CA LYS A 293 2.29 -22.91 11.73
C LYS A 293 2.61 -24.38 11.99
N LEU A 294 1.93 -25.27 11.28
CA LEU A 294 2.23 -26.69 11.35
C LEU A 294 3.43 -27.00 10.44
N THR A 295 4.57 -27.34 11.04
CA THR A 295 5.81 -27.70 10.34
C THR A 295 6.10 -29.17 10.62
N ILE A 296 6.07 -30.01 9.58
CA ILE A 296 6.33 -31.47 9.69
C ILE A 296 5.44 -32.11 10.79
N GLY A 297 4.15 -31.74 10.81
CA GLY A 297 3.17 -32.27 11.77
C GLY A 297 3.27 -31.72 13.20
N VAL A 298 4.20 -30.79 13.47
CA VAL A 298 4.34 -30.12 14.77
C VAL A 298 3.94 -28.66 14.64
N LEU A 299 3.05 -28.19 15.51
CA LEU A 299 2.68 -26.77 15.54
C LEU A 299 3.84 -25.99 16.17
N GLN A 300 4.46 -25.13 15.39
CA GLN A 300 5.55 -24.26 15.80
C GLN A 300 5.03 -22.83 15.88
N THR A 301 5.28 -22.18 17.01
CA THR A 301 4.94 -20.77 17.21
C THR A 301 6.23 -19.97 17.34
N ASN A 302 6.49 -19.11 16.37
CA ASN A 302 7.77 -18.43 16.19
C ASN A 302 7.58 -16.93 16.05
N TRP A 303 8.55 -16.18 16.59
CA TRP A 303 8.76 -14.78 16.27
C TRP A 303 9.71 -14.67 15.07
N SER A 304 9.37 -13.84 14.10
CA SER A 304 10.22 -13.47 12.97
C SER A 304 10.39 -11.95 12.90
N ALA A 305 11.55 -11.47 12.46
CA ALA A 305 11.83 -10.07 12.17
C ALA A 305 12.53 -9.89 10.83
N LEU A 306 12.20 -8.81 10.12
CA LEU A 306 12.95 -8.32 8.98
C LEU A 306 14.06 -7.40 9.47
N VAL A 307 15.30 -7.80 9.22
CA VAL A 307 16.49 -7.14 9.73
C VAL A 307 17.35 -6.65 8.58
N LEU A 308 17.72 -5.36 8.60
CA LEU A 308 18.86 -4.84 7.87
C LEU A 308 20.09 -4.90 8.79
N THR A 309 21.06 -5.73 8.45
CA THR A 309 22.31 -5.82 9.23
C THR A 309 23.11 -4.52 9.14
N ALA A 310 24.10 -4.34 10.03
CA ALA A 310 25.02 -3.19 9.97
C ALA A 310 25.82 -3.11 8.65
N LEU A 311 25.88 -4.20 7.88
CA LEU A 311 26.50 -4.27 6.55
C LEU A 311 25.50 -3.99 5.41
N ASN A 312 24.30 -3.49 5.73
CA ASN A 312 23.20 -3.25 4.79
C ASN A 312 22.73 -4.52 4.05
N GLN A 313 22.81 -5.68 4.70
CA GLN A 313 22.26 -6.92 4.15
C GLN A 313 20.88 -7.19 4.78
N PRO A 314 19.81 -7.30 3.99
CA PRO A 314 18.50 -7.69 4.49
C PRO A 314 18.44 -9.21 4.75
N LEU A 315 17.80 -9.61 5.86
CA LEU A 315 17.55 -11.01 6.22
C LEU A 315 16.27 -11.14 7.05
N GLU A 316 15.73 -12.36 7.14
CA GLU A 316 14.73 -12.72 8.14
C GLU A 316 15.40 -13.45 9.31
N TYR A 317 15.12 -13.02 10.54
CA TYR A 317 15.59 -13.67 11.76
C TYR A 317 14.43 -14.22 12.58
N THR A 318 14.50 -15.50 12.93
CA THR A 318 13.43 -16.24 13.57
C THR A 318 13.90 -16.95 14.84
N ILE A 319 13.08 -16.91 15.90
CA ILE A 319 13.25 -17.72 17.11
C ILE A 319 11.92 -18.37 17.51
N SER A 320 11.99 -19.41 18.35
CA SER A 320 10.80 -19.94 19.00
C SER A 320 10.20 -18.91 19.97
N ALA A 321 8.88 -18.74 19.91
CA ALA A 321 8.15 -17.93 20.88
C ALA A 321 7.76 -18.73 22.14
N THR A 322 7.85 -20.06 22.08
CA THR A 322 7.40 -20.99 23.13
C THR A 322 8.56 -21.59 23.95
N ALA A 323 9.80 -21.17 23.67
CA ALA A 323 10.97 -21.52 24.46
C ALA A 323 11.67 -20.23 24.96
N PRO A 324 12.24 -20.23 26.18
CA PRO A 324 13.07 -19.11 26.64
C PRO A 324 14.16 -18.74 25.63
N ILE A 325 14.49 -17.45 25.53
CA ILE A 325 15.48 -16.94 24.55
C ILE A 325 16.81 -17.70 24.64
N ASP A 326 17.34 -17.91 25.84
CA ASP A 326 18.64 -18.58 26.05
C ASP A 326 18.65 -20.06 25.61
N SER A 327 17.47 -20.66 25.46
CA SER A 327 17.28 -22.02 24.98
C SER A 327 16.81 -22.11 23.52
N SER A 328 16.47 -20.98 22.91
CA SER A 328 16.01 -20.90 21.53
C SER A 328 17.19 -20.86 20.57
N ILE A 329 17.12 -21.65 19.50
CA ILE A 329 18.06 -21.55 18.38
C ILE A 329 17.52 -20.49 17.42
N GLY A 330 18.31 -19.44 17.19
CA GLY A 330 18.00 -18.44 16.18
C GLY A 330 18.33 -18.94 14.78
N PHE A 331 17.39 -18.79 13.86
CA PHE A 331 17.57 -19.10 12.45
C PHE A 331 17.57 -17.81 11.64
N ALA A 332 18.46 -17.72 10.67
CA ALA A 332 18.56 -16.60 9.75
C ALA A 332 18.45 -17.10 8.33
N THR A 333 17.50 -16.56 7.57
CA THR A 333 17.24 -17.00 6.18
C THR A 333 17.59 -15.87 5.21
N VAL A 334 18.30 -16.27 4.14
CA VAL A 334 18.60 -15.45 2.97
C VAL A 334 18.34 -16.31 1.71
N PRO A 335 17.61 -15.83 0.69
CA PRO A 335 16.98 -14.51 0.62
C PRO A 335 15.81 -14.37 1.60
N VAL A 336 15.43 -13.12 1.88
CA VAL A 336 14.27 -12.78 2.72
C VAL A 336 13.04 -13.48 2.17
N THR A 337 12.38 -14.28 3.00
CA THR A 337 11.14 -15.00 2.63
C THR A 337 9.89 -14.15 2.80
N PHE A 338 9.97 -13.02 3.52
CA PHE A 338 8.87 -12.06 3.64
C PHE A 338 8.71 -11.28 2.33
N LYS A 339 7.71 -11.66 1.54
CA LYS A 339 7.28 -10.92 0.35
C LYS A 339 5.95 -10.22 0.67
N PRO A 340 5.76 -8.93 0.35
CA PRO A 340 4.44 -8.31 0.39
C PRO A 340 3.44 -9.14 -0.43
N GLY A 341 2.34 -9.52 0.19
CA GLY A 341 1.36 -10.42 -0.42
C GLY A 341 1.61 -11.91 -0.22
N ASP A 342 2.69 -12.34 0.44
CA ASP A 342 2.82 -13.71 0.98
C ASP A 342 2.08 -13.75 2.33
N PHE A 343 0.75 -13.75 2.25
CA PHE A 343 -0.13 -13.68 3.41
C PHE A 343 -0.09 -14.96 4.22
N ASN A 344 0.02 -16.09 3.54
CA ASN A 344 0.10 -17.39 4.18
C ASN A 344 1.51 -17.67 4.73
N ARG A 345 2.51 -16.85 4.39
CA ARG A 345 3.94 -16.88 4.77
C ARG A 345 4.69 -18.15 4.33
N ASP A 346 4.30 -18.77 3.21
CA ASP A 346 4.92 -20.00 2.71
C ASP A 346 6.20 -19.76 1.89
N GLY A 347 6.60 -18.49 1.74
CA GLY A 347 7.78 -18.03 1.02
C GLY A 347 7.52 -17.69 -0.46
N HIS A 348 6.28 -17.88 -0.93
CA HIS A 348 5.84 -17.55 -2.28
C HIS A 348 4.58 -16.72 -2.24
N VAL A 349 4.31 -15.98 -3.32
CA VAL A 349 3.04 -15.29 -3.50
C VAL A 349 2.31 -15.94 -4.65
N TYR A 350 1.28 -16.72 -4.33
CA TYR A 350 0.58 -17.57 -5.29
C TYR A 350 -0.94 -17.46 -5.16
N GLY A 351 -1.64 -18.41 -5.78
CA GLY A 351 -3.10 -18.47 -5.86
C GLY A 351 -3.77 -18.51 -4.49
N ASP A 352 -3.11 -19.05 -3.47
CA ASP A 352 -3.63 -19.09 -2.11
C ASP A 352 -3.65 -17.67 -1.50
N ASP A 353 -2.56 -16.92 -1.61
CA ASP A 353 -2.53 -15.53 -1.14
C ASP A 353 -3.48 -14.62 -1.94
N LEU A 354 -3.58 -14.83 -3.25
CA LEU A 354 -4.54 -14.14 -4.10
C LEU A 354 -5.98 -14.43 -3.66
N ALA A 355 -6.29 -15.69 -3.38
CA ALA A 355 -7.62 -16.07 -2.89
C ALA A 355 -7.94 -15.38 -1.55
N GLU A 356 -6.94 -15.23 -0.68
CA GLU A 356 -7.07 -14.50 0.58
C GLU A 356 -7.35 -13.02 0.35
N LEU A 357 -6.57 -12.37 -0.53
CA LEU A 357 -6.81 -10.97 -0.89
C LEU A 357 -8.21 -10.78 -1.47
N LEU A 358 -8.62 -11.64 -2.40
CA LEU A 358 -9.92 -11.57 -3.06
C LEU A 358 -11.08 -11.79 -2.09
N ALA A 359 -10.90 -12.63 -1.07
CA ALA A 359 -11.89 -12.81 -0.01
C ALA A 359 -12.09 -11.52 0.81
N MET A 360 -11.05 -10.71 0.91
CA MET A 360 -11.07 -9.42 1.59
C MET A 360 -11.37 -8.26 0.67
N TYR A 361 -11.31 -8.47 -0.65
CA TYR A 361 -11.30 -7.44 -1.69
C TYR A 361 -12.23 -6.31 -1.29
N GLY A 362 -11.62 -5.14 -0.97
CA GLY A 362 -11.85 -3.89 -0.18
C GLY A 362 -12.76 -3.83 1.04
N GLN A 363 -12.62 -4.79 1.95
CA GLN A 363 -13.00 -4.55 3.34
C GLN A 363 -11.92 -3.66 3.96
N PRO A 364 -12.25 -2.85 4.97
CA PRO A 364 -11.24 -2.13 5.73
C PRO A 364 -10.48 -3.13 6.59
N TYR A 365 -9.41 -3.67 6.02
CA TYR A 365 -8.75 -4.88 6.50
C TYR A 365 -7.24 -4.70 6.47
N PRO A 366 -6.70 -4.05 7.51
CA PRO A 366 -5.31 -3.60 7.55
C PRO A 366 -4.25 -4.65 7.17
N PRO A 367 -4.43 -5.97 7.46
CA PRO A 367 -3.40 -6.95 7.12
C PRO A 367 -3.33 -7.35 5.64
N TYR A 368 -4.39 -7.13 4.86
CA TYR A 368 -4.40 -7.40 3.40
C TYR A 368 -4.40 -6.10 2.58
N ASP A 369 -4.42 -4.99 3.29
CA ASP A 369 -4.18 -3.64 2.82
C ASP A 369 -2.65 -3.42 2.78
N LEU A 370 -2.02 -4.10 1.82
CA LEU A 370 -0.59 -4.06 1.54
C LEU A 370 -0.10 -2.64 1.19
N ASN A 371 -0.95 -1.81 0.61
CA ASN A 371 -0.67 -0.40 0.35
C ASN A 371 -1.13 0.52 1.48
N GLN A 372 -1.71 -0.01 2.56
CA GLN A 372 -2.10 0.71 3.78
C GLN A 372 -3.04 1.92 3.52
N ASP A 373 -3.91 1.82 2.51
CA ASP A 373 -4.86 2.87 2.12
C ASP A 373 -6.20 2.82 2.90
N GLY A 374 -6.31 1.84 3.79
CA GLY A 374 -7.44 1.56 4.65
C GLY A 374 -8.29 0.39 4.18
N PHE A 375 -8.08 -0.19 2.99
CA PHE A 375 -8.88 -1.29 2.45
C PHE A 375 -8.07 -2.26 1.57
N ALA A 376 -8.38 -3.56 1.62
CA ALA A 376 -7.63 -4.58 0.87
C ALA A 376 -8.19 -4.86 -0.54
N GLN A 377 -7.74 -4.25 -1.63
CA GLN A 377 -8.40 -4.24 -2.95
C GLN A 377 -7.48 -4.32 -4.18
N GLY A 378 -7.82 -3.62 -5.28
CA GLY A 378 -7.14 -3.72 -6.57
C GLY A 378 -5.64 -3.38 -6.52
N GLU A 379 -5.26 -2.59 -5.54
CA GLU A 379 -3.93 -2.04 -5.35
C GLU A 379 -3.07 -3.00 -4.56
N ASP A 380 -3.66 -3.57 -3.53
CA ASP A 380 -3.11 -4.69 -2.79
C ASP A 380 -3.01 -5.90 -3.70
N LEU A 381 -4.01 -6.11 -4.56
CA LEU A 381 -3.97 -7.11 -5.60
C LEU A 381 -2.81 -6.86 -6.55
N ALA A 382 -2.56 -5.60 -6.94
CA ALA A 382 -1.43 -5.25 -7.78
C ALA A 382 -0.09 -5.46 -7.06
N ILE A 383 0.02 -5.13 -5.75
CA ILE A 383 1.21 -5.42 -4.94
C ILE A 383 1.42 -6.93 -4.85
N LEU A 384 0.38 -7.69 -4.54
CA LEU A 384 0.41 -9.15 -4.48
C LEU A 384 0.86 -9.75 -5.82
N LEU A 385 0.24 -9.34 -6.92
CA LEU A 385 0.58 -9.84 -8.26
C LEU A 385 1.99 -9.39 -8.70
N SER A 386 2.49 -8.25 -8.24
CA SER A 386 3.87 -7.82 -8.50
C SER A 386 4.90 -8.68 -7.76
N ASN A 387 4.48 -9.31 -6.66
CA ASN A 387 5.28 -10.24 -5.88
C ASN A 387 5.06 -11.71 -6.28
N TRP A 388 4.23 -11.97 -7.31
CA TRP A 388 3.86 -13.31 -7.75
C TRP A 388 5.07 -14.15 -8.12
N GLY A 389 5.23 -15.30 -7.47
CA GLY A 389 6.42 -16.12 -7.67
C GLY A 389 6.98 -16.77 -6.42
#